data_AF-A0A401GDV0-F1
#
_entry.id   AF-A0A401GDV0-F1
#
_cell.length_a   1.000
_cell.length_b   1.000
_cell.length_c   1.000
_cell.angle_alpha   90.00
_cell.angle_beta   90.00
_cell.angle_gamma   90.00
#
_symmetry.space_group_name_H-M   'P 1'
#
loop_
_entity.id
_entity.type
_entity.pdbx_description
1 polymer ?
#
loop_
_entity_poly.entity_id
_entity_poly.type
_entity_poly.pdbx_seq_one_letter_code
_entity_poly.pdbx_strand_id
1 'polypeptide(L)'
;MRNVPGLPACPARFISEPRYTALVYDRFCLACGIGRAGGVEYGIAMRFCGACHKTNVIKGAELVRSEKVTEDLGKMIFTLLPLVACNRWEYLCSNRSSLKNSGKGEYYEPEFKAIVKQYLDIQHKPTELEEFLCHKVMKWEGAVDDKKAEKDSETRCIRYLSIVQNLKDLGYTTADFPETDQWLNVLDQPRKLTPRIWENIKPKLIAQIEEEKTNRLRIEFEKNVAARCKEIHKYYLEYLDKTMAAEEQKTMPNLATFSLLPSVKALTTRNDALVPLTTEDFETIVPAMLTEAQMHKIRVQKDLLEMLYRDMLRNGQTSNVGAIGNIFCGPCDPVMTHACALFSCHDYCLNTPLPYFDILNHFRTAHPTVVWDTTNWAPGTQQIRGWRWDPAWIGAAEGITQLVSSALRVLGLRLDASSTDLDELVRARRLWCSCGYPLFPLTAESTWFSLITHVYMEHRWFIDMISPKFVVFRWATLPRLSYF
;
A
#
# COMPACT_ATOMS: atom_id res chain seq x y z
N MET A 1 22.90 35.72 -40.70
CA MET A 1 23.16 34.89 -39.49
C MET A 1 24.45 34.03 -39.52
N ARG A 2 25.58 34.48 -40.11
CA ARG A 2 26.80 33.65 -40.23
C ARG A 2 27.62 33.46 -38.94
N ASN A 3 27.19 34.06 -37.82
CA ASN A 3 28.01 34.19 -36.62
C ASN A 3 27.67 33.17 -35.51
N VAL A 4 26.70 32.27 -35.71
CA VAL A 4 26.37 31.22 -34.71
C VAL A 4 26.87 29.86 -35.20
N PRO A 5 27.92 29.29 -34.57
CA PRO A 5 28.49 28.02 -35.00
C PRO A 5 27.46 26.90 -35.03
N GLY A 6 27.38 26.20 -36.16
CA GLY A 6 26.52 25.03 -36.35
C GLY A 6 25.05 25.33 -36.64
N LEU A 7 24.59 26.59 -36.57
CA LEU A 7 23.22 26.93 -36.95
C LEU A 7 23.03 26.73 -38.48
N PRO A 8 21.98 26.03 -38.93
CA PRO A 8 21.68 25.94 -40.35
C PRO A 8 21.46 27.31 -41.01
N ALA A 9 21.84 27.43 -42.29
CA ALA A 9 21.55 28.64 -43.05
C ALA A 9 20.03 28.85 -43.20
N CYS A 10 19.58 30.11 -43.14
CA CYS A 10 18.18 30.46 -43.37
C CYS A 10 17.73 29.97 -44.76
N PRO A 11 16.66 29.17 -44.85
CA PRO A 11 16.16 28.70 -46.13
C PRO A 11 15.23 29.76 -46.72
N ALA A 12 15.86 30.70 -47.42
CA ALA A 12 15.25 31.92 -47.94
C ALA A 12 14.02 31.70 -48.85
N ARG A 13 13.83 30.50 -49.40
CA ARG A 13 12.64 30.15 -50.20
C ARG A 13 11.36 30.00 -49.38
N PHE A 14 11.46 29.65 -48.10
CA PHE A 14 10.30 29.29 -47.26
C PHE A 14 10.08 30.26 -46.12
N ILE A 15 11.16 30.84 -45.60
CA ILE A 15 11.10 31.75 -44.47
C ILE A 15 12.07 32.91 -44.68
N SER A 16 11.62 34.13 -44.39
CA SER A 16 12.49 35.30 -44.42
C SER A 16 13.51 35.24 -43.29
N GLU A 17 14.70 35.81 -43.51
CA GLU A 17 15.75 35.85 -42.49
C GLU A 17 15.27 36.45 -41.15
N PRO A 18 14.46 37.54 -41.10
CA PRO A 18 13.89 38.04 -39.85
C PRO A 18 12.99 37.02 -39.15
N ARG A 19 12.13 36.31 -39.89
CA ARG A 19 11.21 35.32 -39.30
C ARG A 19 11.96 34.07 -38.81
N TYR A 20 13.00 33.64 -39.53
CA TYR A 20 13.88 32.55 -39.06
C TYR A 20 14.62 32.95 -37.79
N THR A 21 15.06 34.21 -37.71
CA THR A 21 15.72 34.76 -36.50
C THR A 21 14.76 34.72 -35.31
N ALA A 22 13.54 35.21 -35.50
CA ALA A 22 12.52 35.21 -34.46
C ALA A 22 12.15 33.78 -34.01
N LEU A 23 12.08 32.84 -34.94
CA LEU A 23 11.81 31.43 -34.62
C LEU A 23 12.91 30.82 -33.73
N VAL A 24 14.17 31.06 -34.08
CA VAL A 24 15.35 30.49 -33.39
C VAL A 24 15.64 31.18 -32.05
N TYR A 25 15.58 32.51 -32.00
CA TYR A 25 16.10 33.28 -30.86
C TYR A 25 15.03 33.93 -29.98
N ASP A 26 13.91 34.36 -30.57
CA ASP A 26 12.91 35.09 -29.79
C ASP A 26 12.06 34.14 -28.95
N ARG A 27 11.42 34.71 -27.92
CA ARG A 27 10.49 33.98 -27.04
C ARG A 27 9.07 34.52 -27.13
N PHE A 28 8.72 35.18 -28.23
CA PHE A 28 7.37 35.72 -28.45
C PHE A 28 6.51 34.74 -29.24
N CYS A 29 5.22 34.67 -28.92
CA CYS A 29 4.26 33.92 -29.71
C CYS A 29 4.11 34.60 -31.08
N LEU A 30 4.33 33.87 -32.17
CA LEU A 30 4.21 34.42 -33.53
C LEU A 30 2.76 34.64 -33.96
N ALA A 31 1.77 34.16 -33.18
CA ALA A 31 0.36 34.43 -33.42
C ALA A 31 -0.16 35.68 -32.66
N CYS A 32 0.18 35.84 -31.38
CA CYS A 32 -0.39 36.90 -30.54
C CYS A 32 0.63 37.89 -29.97
N GLY A 33 1.93 37.70 -30.20
CA GLY A 33 3.01 38.58 -29.74
C GLY A 33 3.36 38.46 -28.25
N ILE A 34 2.66 37.64 -27.46
CA ILE A 34 2.95 37.51 -26.02
C ILE A 34 4.33 36.87 -25.79
N GLY A 35 5.09 37.38 -24.82
CA GLY A 35 6.38 36.80 -24.44
C GLY A 35 6.28 35.43 -23.74
N ARG A 36 7.42 34.78 -23.56
CA ARG A 36 7.62 33.46 -22.91
C ARG A 36 6.87 32.29 -23.59
N ALA A 37 6.74 32.34 -24.92
CA ALA A 37 6.24 31.22 -25.71
C ALA A 37 7.31 30.11 -25.79
N GLY A 38 7.10 29.02 -25.04
CA GLY A 38 8.04 27.90 -24.96
C GLY A 38 7.95 26.91 -26.14
N GLY A 39 6.79 26.78 -26.79
CA GLY A 39 6.57 25.81 -27.85
C GLY A 39 7.03 26.32 -29.20
N VAL A 40 8.09 25.73 -29.75
CA VAL A 40 8.57 25.98 -31.12
C VAL A 40 8.21 24.80 -31.98
N GLU A 41 7.52 25.05 -33.08
CA GLU A 41 7.15 24.07 -34.08
C GLU A 41 7.94 24.36 -35.36
N TYR A 42 9.13 23.76 -35.46
CA TYR A 42 10.01 23.98 -36.60
C TYR A 42 9.43 23.48 -37.93
N GLY A 43 8.54 22.47 -37.89
CA GLY A 43 7.86 21.95 -39.08
C GLY A 43 6.99 22.99 -39.79
N ILE A 44 6.26 23.82 -39.04
CA ILE A 44 5.41 24.91 -39.55
C ILE A 44 6.08 26.29 -39.44
N ALA A 45 7.33 26.33 -38.98
CA ALA A 45 8.08 27.55 -38.70
C ALA A 45 7.31 28.57 -37.83
N MET A 46 6.65 28.08 -36.76
CA MET A 46 5.87 28.88 -35.81
C MET A 46 6.30 28.67 -34.37
N ARG A 47 6.08 29.68 -33.52
CA ARG A 47 6.24 29.60 -32.07
C ARG A 47 4.92 30.01 -31.42
N PHE A 48 4.39 29.18 -30.53
CA PHE A 48 3.11 29.44 -29.87
C PHE A 48 3.25 29.50 -28.35
N CYS A 49 2.45 30.37 -27.73
CA CYS A 49 2.12 30.20 -26.31
C CYS A 49 1.11 29.04 -26.17
N GLY A 50 0.94 28.52 -24.95
CA GLY A 50 0.05 27.37 -24.72
C GLY A 50 -1.41 27.60 -25.16
N ALA A 51 -1.91 28.84 -25.09
CA ALA A 51 -3.25 29.18 -25.57
C ALA A 51 -3.33 29.15 -27.11
N CYS A 52 -2.42 29.86 -27.80
CA CYS A 52 -2.40 29.88 -29.26
C CYS A 52 -2.11 28.51 -29.87
N HIS A 53 -1.30 27.66 -29.22
CA HIS A 53 -1.06 26.29 -29.68
C HIS A 53 -2.38 25.51 -29.71
N LYS A 54 -3.11 25.46 -28.59
CA LYS A 54 -4.42 24.80 -28.50
C LYS A 54 -5.46 25.35 -29.49
N THR A 55 -5.41 26.65 -29.78
CA THR A 55 -6.35 27.29 -30.70
C THR A 55 -6.01 27.00 -32.17
N ASN A 56 -4.72 26.98 -32.53
CA ASN A 56 -4.31 26.94 -33.93
C ASN A 56 -3.82 25.57 -34.40
N VAL A 57 -3.58 24.63 -33.49
CA VAL A 57 -3.09 23.28 -33.77
C VAL A 57 -4.22 22.30 -33.49
N ILE A 58 -4.81 21.75 -34.56
CA ILE A 58 -6.06 20.97 -34.51
C ILE A 58 -5.83 19.62 -35.18
N LYS A 59 -6.56 18.59 -34.72
CA LYS A 59 -6.51 17.26 -35.33
C LYS A 59 -7.05 17.28 -36.75
N GLY A 60 -6.38 16.62 -37.68
CA GLY A 60 -6.76 16.62 -39.10
C GLY A 60 -8.20 16.16 -39.34
N ALA A 61 -8.66 15.12 -38.63
CA ALA A 61 -10.03 14.61 -38.73
C ALA A 61 -11.09 15.65 -38.30
N GLU A 62 -10.73 16.58 -37.43
CA GLU A 62 -11.60 17.69 -37.02
C GLU A 62 -11.60 18.79 -38.08
N LEU A 63 -10.44 19.12 -38.64
CA LEU A 63 -10.30 20.10 -39.74
C LEU A 63 -11.07 19.69 -41.01
N VAL A 64 -11.03 18.42 -41.38
CA VAL A 64 -11.81 17.89 -42.52
C VAL A 64 -13.31 18.06 -42.29
N ARG A 65 -13.76 17.82 -41.04
CA ARG A 65 -15.16 17.98 -40.65
C ARG A 65 -15.58 19.45 -40.66
N SER A 66 -14.74 20.36 -40.16
CA SER A 66 -15.06 21.79 -40.06
C SER A 66 -15.14 22.46 -41.44
N GLU A 67 -14.22 22.13 -42.34
CA GLU A 67 -14.17 22.67 -43.70
C GLU A 67 -15.09 21.94 -44.69
N LYS A 68 -15.84 20.93 -44.23
CA LYS A 68 -16.76 20.12 -45.05
C LYS A 68 -16.10 19.51 -46.29
N VAL A 69 -14.85 19.10 -46.13
CA VAL A 69 -14.03 18.47 -47.19
C VAL A 69 -14.29 16.96 -47.20
N THR A 70 -14.24 16.32 -48.36
CA THR A 70 -14.37 14.85 -48.44
C THR A 70 -13.18 14.16 -47.78
N GLU A 71 -13.36 12.95 -47.27
CA GLU A 71 -12.27 12.23 -46.57
C GLU A 71 -11.05 12.00 -47.47
N ASP A 72 -11.27 11.70 -48.76
CA ASP A 72 -10.20 11.48 -49.73
C ASP A 72 -9.42 12.76 -50.05
N LEU A 73 -10.11 13.89 -50.19
CA LEU A 73 -9.46 15.19 -50.34
C LEU A 73 -8.71 15.58 -49.07
N GLY A 74 -9.27 15.31 -47.88
CA GLY A 74 -8.59 15.49 -46.61
C GLY A 74 -7.29 14.70 -46.52
N LYS A 75 -7.30 13.41 -46.89
CA LYS A 75 -6.10 12.56 -46.96
C LYS A 75 -5.03 13.17 -47.86
N MET A 76 -5.42 13.68 -49.02
CA MET A 76 -4.48 14.33 -49.93
C MET A 76 -3.91 15.62 -49.32
N ILE A 77 -4.74 16.50 -48.75
CA ILE A 77 -4.28 17.77 -48.16
C ILE A 77 -3.32 17.52 -47.01
N PHE A 78 -3.51 16.48 -46.20
CA PHE A 78 -2.56 16.12 -45.15
C PHE A 78 -1.16 15.81 -45.68
N THR A 79 -1.05 15.27 -46.91
CA THR A 79 0.24 15.05 -47.58
C THR A 79 0.89 16.33 -48.10
N LEU A 80 0.21 17.47 -48.01
CA LEU A 80 0.75 18.78 -48.42
C LEU A 80 1.18 19.63 -47.24
N LEU A 81 0.86 19.18 -46.02
CA LEU A 81 1.06 19.93 -44.80
C LEU A 81 2.17 19.32 -43.95
N PRO A 82 3.02 20.14 -43.32
CA PRO A 82 3.87 19.66 -42.24
C PRO A 82 2.99 19.22 -41.06
N LEU A 83 3.35 18.07 -40.47
CA LEU A 83 2.75 17.61 -39.23
C LEU A 83 3.33 18.40 -38.05
N VAL A 84 2.47 18.87 -37.14
CA VAL A 84 2.89 19.41 -35.84
C VAL A 84 3.19 18.21 -34.94
N ALA A 85 4.45 17.95 -34.61
CA ALA A 85 4.76 16.75 -33.82
C ALA A 85 4.33 16.95 -32.37
N CYS A 86 3.75 15.88 -31.80
CA CYS A 86 3.22 15.93 -30.45
C CYS A 86 4.32 15.91 -29.37
N ASN A 87 5.58 15.64 -29.76
CA ASN A 87 6.75 15.79 -28.90
C ASN A 87 8.06 15.87 -29.71
N ARG A 88 9.13 16.33 -29.05
CA ARG A 88 10.48 16.47 -29.60
C ARG A 88 11.06 15.14 -30.13
N TRP A 89 10.61 13.99 -29.62
CA TRP A 89 11.13 12.67 -29.99
C TRP A 89 10.65 12.22 -31.38
N GLU A 90 9.38 12.46 -31.71
CA GLU A 90 8.81 12.14 -33.03
C GLU A 90 9.60 12.82 -34.17
N TYR A 91 10.01 14.05 -33.94
CA TYR A 91 10.81 14.85 -34.86
C TYR A 91 12.23 14.31 -35.12
N LEU A 92 12.91 13.79 -34.09
CA LEU A 92 14.31 13.34 -34.20
C LEU A 92 14.44 11.98 -34.88
N CYS A 93 13.43 11.13 -34.76
CA CYS A 93 13.53 9.72 -35.09
C CYS A 93 12.64 9.27 -36.25
N SER A 94 11.85 10.18 -36.79
CA SER A 94 11.05 9.89 -37.97
C SER A 94 11.57 10.67 -39.17
N ASN A 95 12.13 9.94 -40.14
CA ASN A 95 12.13 10.36 -41.52
C ASN A 95 10.68 10.26 -42.05
N ARG A 96 9.73 10.91 -41.35
CA ARG A 96 8.30 10.87 -41.67
C ARG A 96 8.10 11.79 -42.86
N SER A 97 7.99 11.18 -44.03
CA SER A 97 7.40 11.83 -45.19
C SER A 97 5.95 12.20 -44.88
N SER A 98 5.51 13.40 -45.29
CA SER A 98 4.10 13.81 -45.18
C SER A 98 3.17 12.88 -45.95
N LEU A 99 3.69 12.08 -46.88
CA LEU A 99 2.92 11.03 -47.57
C LEU A 99 2.32 10.02 -46.58
N LYS A 100 2.81 9.98 -45.33
CA LYS A 100 2.28 9.16 -44.22
C LYS A 100 1.40 9.95 -43.25
N ASN A 101 1.13 11.23 -43.51
CA ASN A 101 0.25 12.05 -42.70
C ASN A 101 -1.19 11.51 -42.77
N SER A 102 -1.92 11.68 -41.68
CA SER A 102 -3.30 11.17 -41.56
C SER A 102 -4.15 12.08 -40.70
N GLY A 103 -5.47 11.90 -40.72
CA GLY A 103 -6.40 12.68 -39.90
C GLY A 103 -6.17 12.54 -38.38
N LYS A 104 -5.36 11.59 -37.92
CA LYS A 104 -4.98 11.46 -36.50
C LYS A 104 -3.90 12.46 -36.08
N GLY A 105 -3.17 13.02 -37.04
CA GLY A 105 -2.14 14.02 -36.82
C GLY A 105 -2.70 15.39 -36.45
N GLU A 106 -1.84 16.24 -35.91
CA GLU A 106 -2.14 17.64 -35.58
C GLU A 106 -1.54 18.57 -36.64
N TYR A 107 -2.31 19.55 -37.09
CA TYR A 107 -1.94 20.46 -38.18
C TYR A 107 -2.23 21.90 -37.81
N TYR A 108 -1.48 22.82 -38.41
CA TYR A 108 -1.72 24.25 -38.27
C TYR A 108 -2.96 24.64 -39.07
N GLU A 109 -4.04 24.96 -38.36
CA GLU A 109 -5.36 25.22 -38.93
C GLU A 109 -5.36 26.31 -40.04
N PRO A 110 -4.70 27.48 -39.87
CA PRO A 110 -4.69 28.51 -40.91
C PRO A 110 -4.06 28.04 -42.23
N GLU A 111 -3.03 27.20 -42.16
CA GLU A 111 -2.37 26.66 -43.35
C GLU A 111 -3.23 25.57 -44.00
N PHE A 112 -3.87 24.71 -43.21
CA PHE A 112 -4.86 23.75 -43.72
C PHE A 112 -5.97 24.48 -44.49
N LYS A 113 -6.58 25.52 -43.92
CA LYS A 113 -7.63 26.31 -44.59
C LYS A 113 -7.12 26.99 -45.86
N ALA A 114 -5.90 27.52 -45.83
CA ALA A 114 -5.28 28.14 -47.00
C ALA A 114 -5.08 27.12 -48.14
N ILE A 115 -4.62 25.91 -47.83
CA ILE A 115 -4.43 24.85 -48.83
C ILE A 115 -5.78 24.32 -49.33
N VAL A 116 -6.78 24.11 -48.47
CA VAL A 116 -8.13 23.73 -48.91
C VAL A 116 -8.63 24.74 -49.94
N LYS A 117 -8.54 26.04 -49.62
CA LYS A 117 -8.96 27.11 -50.52
C LYS A 117 -8.19 27.09 -51.83
N GLN A 118 -6.86 27.05 -51.78
CA GLN A 118 -6.02 27.01 -52.98
C GLN A 118 -6.25 25.76 -53.82
N TYR A 119 -6.48 24.61 -53.20
CA TYR A 119 -6.72 23.34 -53.89
C TYR A 119 -8.08 23.32 -54.58
N LEU A 120 -9.10 23.90 -53.94
CA LEU A 120 -10.40 24.12 -54.57
C LEU A 120 -10.31 25.11 -55.74
N ASP A 121 -9.41 26.09 -55.65
CA ASP A 121 -9.20 27.10 -56.68
C ASP A 121 -8.25 26.63 -57.82
N ILE A 122 -7.37 25.65 -57.58
CA ILE A 122 -6.28 25.27 -58.48
C ILE A 122 -6.00 23.76 -58.37
N GLN A 123 -6.33 22.98 -59.41
CA GLN A 123 -5.78 21.63 -59.56
C GLN A 123 -4.36 21.67 -60.17
N HIS A 124 -3.42 21.03 -59.46
CA HIS A 124 -1.98 20.74 -59.73
C HIS A 124 -0.95 21.80 -59.30
N LYS A 125 0.19 21.52 -58.63
CA LYS A 125 0.98 20.35 -58.21
C LYS A 125 1.76 20.72 -56.92
N PRO A 126 2.03 19.81 -55.96
CA PRO A 126 2.94 20.08 -54.84
C PRO A 126 4.14 19.12 -54.82
N THR A 127 5.36 19.65 -54.85
CA THR A 127 6.55 18.95 -54.35
C THR A 127 7.62 19.96 -53.95
N GLU A 128 8.40 19.62 -52.92
CA GLU A 128 9.53 20.36 -52.32
C GLU A 128 9.23 21.22 -51.07
N LEU A 129 8.54 20.68 -50.04
CA LEU A 129 8.44 21.37 -48.73
C LEU A 129 8.96 20.60 -47.51
N GLU A 130 9.19 19.29 -47.56
CA GLU A 130 9.38 18.52 -46.32
C GLU A 130 10.79 18.39 -45.76
N GLU A 131 11.83 18.36 -46.58
CA GLU A 131 13.04 17.66 -46.14
C GLU A 131 14.12 18.55 -45.51
N PHE A 132 14.00 19.87 -45.56
CA PHE A 132 15.16 20.73 -45.30
C PHE A 132 15.15 21.49 -43.96
N LEU A 133 13.98 21.91 -43.50
CA LEU A 133 13.87 22.87 -42.39
C LEU A 133 13.81 22.21 -41.01
N CYS A 134 12.97 21.17 -40.89
CA CYS A 134 12.71 20.51 -39.62
C CYS A 134 13.95 19.78 -39.10
N HIS A 135 14.49 18.86 -39.91
CA HIS A 135 15.55 17.93 -39.48
C HIS A 135 16.84 18.64 -39.06
N LYS A 136 17.26 19.67 -39.79
CA LYS A 136 18.56 20.32 -39.53
C LYS A 136 18.56 21.20 -38.29
N VAL A 137 17.48 21.94 -38.05
CA VAL A 137 17.39 22.83 -36.88
C VAL A 137 17.20 22.03 -35.60
N MET A 138 16.42 20.95 -35.64
CA MET A 138 16.20 20.08 -34.47
C MET A 138 17.43 19.25 -34.12
N LYS A 139 18.17 18.78 -35.13
CA LYS A 139 19.48 18.15 -34.88
C LYS A 139 20.47 19.12 -34.23
N TRP A 140 20.47 20.38 -34.65
CA TRP A 140 21.31 21.40 -34.02
C TRP A 140 20.86 21.69 -32.58
N GLU A 141 19.56 21.88 -32.33
CA GLU A 141 19.03 22.11 -30.98
C GLU A 141 19.33 20.93 -30.06
N GLY A 142 19.13 19.69 -30.54
CA GLY A 142 19.51 18.47 -29.83
C GLY A 142 20.99 18.43 -29.50
N ALA A 143 21.87 18.72 -30.48
CA ALA A 143 23.31 18.76 -30.25
C ALA A 143 23.74 19.88 -29.26
N VAL A 144 23.01 21.00 -29.21
CA VAL A 144 23.25 22.07 -28.23
C VAL A 144 22.81 21.62 -26.83
N ASP A 145 21.65 20.98 -26.72
CA ASP A 145 21.13 20.44 -25.47
C ASP A 145 22.01 19.30 -24.94
N ASP A 146 22.50 18.41 -25.80
CA ASP A 146 23.42 17.32 -25.45
C ASP A 146 24.73 17.89 -24.90
N LYS A 147 25.34 18.87 -25.60
CA LYS A 147 26.55 19.55 -25.12
C LYS A 147 26.32 20.26 -23.79
N LYS A 148 25.14 20.84 -23.58
CA LYS A 148 24.77 21.47 -22.32
C LYS A 148 24.62 20.41 -21.22
N ALA A 149 23.95 19.30 -21.50
CA ALA A 149 23.76 18.20 -20.56
C ALA A 149 25.08 17.54 -20.17
N GLU A 150 26.00 17.39 -21.12
CA GLU A 150 27.37 16.90 -20.87
C GLU A 150 28.12 17.83 -19.93
N LYS A 151 28.10 19.14 -20.21
CA LYS A 151 28.72 20.16 -19.34
C LYS A 151 28.08 20.23 -17.94
N ASP A 152 26.76 20.11 -17.87
CA ASP A 152 26.02 20.09 -16.61
C ASP A 152 26.31 18.80 -15.82
N SER A 153 26.48 17.66 -16.50
CA SER A 153 26.90 16.38 -15.92
C SER A 153 28.32 16.45 -15.36
N GLU A 154 29.27 16.99 -16.14
CA GLU A 154 30.65 17.21 -15.70
C GLU A 154 30.67 18.14 -14.47
N THR A 155 29.89 19.22 -14.50
CA THR A 155 29.78 20.15 -13.37
C THR A 155 29.21 19.47 -12.11
N ARG A 156 28.21 18.58 -12.27
CA ARG A 156 27.64 17.79 -11.17
C ARG A 156 28.65 16.80 -10.59
N CYS A 157 29.40 16.10 -11.44
CA CYS A 157 30.46 15.19 -11.03
C CYS A 157 31.57 15.92 -10.25
N ILE A 158 32.09 17.03 -10.79
CA ILE A 158 33.12 17.85 -10.13
C ILE A 158 32.61 18.37 -8.78
N ARG A 159 31.36 18.83 -8.73
CA ARG A 159 30.73 19.30 -7.50
C ARG A 159 30.63 18.18 -6.47
N TYR A 160 30.13 17.02 -6.85
CA TYR A 160 30.02 15.83 -5.99
C TYR A 160 31.38 15.47 -5.40
N LEU A 161 32.41 15.32 -6.25
CA LEU A 161 33.75 14.98 -5.82
C LEU A 161 34.34 16.03 -4.86
N SER A 162 34.11 17.32 -5.12
CA SER A 162 34.59 18.40 -4.26
C SER A 162 33.90 18.38 -2.89
N ILE A 163 32.58 18.15 -2.84
CA ILE A 163 31.84 18.04 -1.59
C ILE A 163 32.32 16.82 -0.79
N VAL A 164 32.43 15.66 -1.45
CA VAL A 164 32.91 14.42 -0.82
C VAL A 164 34.32 14.60 -0.26
N GLN A 165 35.23 15.24 -1.01
CA GLN A 165 36.58 15.50 -0.53
C GLN A 165 36.56 16.45 0.68
N ASN A 166 35.80 17.54 0.62
CA ASN A 166 35.68 18.46 1.76
C ASN A 166 35.12 17.78 3.01
N LEU A 167 34.19 16.84 2.87
CA LEU A 167 33.66 16.05 3.99
C LEU A 167 34.72 15.07 4.53
N LYS A 168 35.52 14.45 3.66
CA LYS A 168 36.66 13.62 4.06
C LYS A 168 37.71 14.42 4.82
N ASP A 169 37.97 15.65 4.40
CA ASP A 169 38.91 16.56 5.08
C ASP A 169 38.40 16.96 6.48
N LEU A 170 37.08 16.91 6.71
CA LEU A 170 36.45 17.08 8.03
C LEU A 170 36.45 15.79 8.87
N GLY A 171 37.00 14.69 8.36
CA GLY A 171 37.10 13.41 9.06
C GLY A 171 35.94 12.44 8.81
N TYR A 172 35.03 12.73 7.88
CA TYR A 172 33.93 11.83 7.54
C TYR A 172 34.33 10.79 6.49
N THR A 173 33.80 9.58 6.60
CA THR A 173 33.99 8.53 5.61
C THR A 173 32.76 8.40 4.71
N THR A 174 32.91 7.78 3.54
CA THR A 174 31.77 7.53 2.65
C THR A 174 30.72 6.61 3.27
N ALA A 175 31.10 5.79 4.26
CA ALA A 175 30.16 4.96 5.01
C ALA A 175 29.21 5.80 5.88
N ASP A 176 29.56 7.05 6.19
CA ASP A 176 28.74 7.95 7.00
C ASP A 176 27.70 8.72 6.18
N PHE A 177 27.72 8.59 4.84
CA PHE A 177 26.87 9.39 3.98
C PHE A 177 25.47 8.76 3.82
N PRO A 178 24.39 9.53 4.05
CA PRO A 178 23.03 9.04 3.85
C PRO A 178 22.73 8.71 2.38
N GLU A 179 21.83 7.75 2.15
CA GLU A 179 21.30 7.41 0.82
C GLU A 179 19.92 8.04 0.58
N THR A 180 19.67 9.24 1.11
CA THR A 180 18.36 9.91 1.00
C THR A 180 18.29 10.85 -0.19
N ASP A 181 17.09 11.03 -0.76
CA ASP A 181 16.86 12.00 -1.85
C ASP A 181 17.26 13.42 -1.44
N GLN A 182 17.04 13.79 -0.17
CA GLN A 182 17.41 15.11 0.33
C GLN A 182 18.93 15.32 0.30
N TRP A 183 19.70 14.29 0.66
CA TRP A 183 21.15 14.30 0.56
C TRP A 183 21.60 14.44 -0.89
N LEU A 184 21.09 13.57 -1.77
CA LEU A 184 21.43 13.58 -3.19
C LEU A 184 21.09 14.91 -3.87
N ASN A 185 19.96 15.53 -3.53
CA ASN A 185 19.55 16.83 -4.07
C ASN A 185 20.53 17.97 -3.74
N VAL A 186 21.26 17.90 -2.62
CA VAL A 186 22.27 18.92 -2.27
C VAL A 186 23.55 18.73 -3.10
N LEU A 187 23.89 17.48 -3.39
CA LEU A 187 25.07 17.09 -4.16
C LEU A 187 24.87 17.27 -5.67
N ASP A 188 23.72 16.84 -6.19
CA ASP A 188 23.40 16.80 -7.63
C ASP A 188 22.85 18.14 -8.14
N GLN A 189 23.71 19.15 -8.20
CA GLN A 189 23.35 20.48 -8.70
C GLN A 189 24.29 20.91 -9.83
N PRO A 190 23.77 21.39 -10.99
CA PRO A 190 24.58 21.82 -12.13
C PRO A 190 25.20 23.22 -11.90
N ARG A 191 25.88 23.40 -10.77
CA ARG A 191 26.57 24.65 -10.39
C ARG A 191 27.87 24.34 -9.66
N LYS A 192 28.94 25.04 -10.04
CA LYS A 192 30.24 24.89 -9.40
C LYS A 192 30.14 25.19 -7.91
N LEU A 193 30.81 24.38 -7.09
CA LEU A 193 30.92 24.62 -5.66
C LEU A 193 31.84 25.83 -5.43
N THR A 194 31.30 26.90 -4.85
CA THR A 194 32.07 28.07 -4.42
C THR A 194 32.22 28.05 -2.90
N PRO A 195 33.21 28.75 -2.31
CA PRO A 195 33.39 28.81 -0.86
C PRO A 195 32.11 29.25 -0.12
N ARG A 196 31.41 30.25 -0.65
CA ARG A 196 30.13 30.72 -0.08
C ARG A 196 29.04 29.65 -0.13
N ILE A 197 28.91 28.91 -1.24
CA ILE A 197 27.92 27.83 -1.34
C ILE A 197 28.29 26.71 -0.36
N TRP A 198 29.58 26.39 -0.24
CA TRP A 198 30.07 25.38 0.70
C TRP A 198 29.70 25.73 2.14
N GLU A 199 30.02 26.94 2.62
CA GLU A 199 29.67 27.37 3.99
C GLU A 199 28.16 27.30 4.26
N ASN A 200 27.33 27.55 3.24
CA ASN A 200 25.88 27.47 3.39
C ASN A 200 25.34 26.03 3.45
N ILE A 201 25.95 25.08 2.73
CA ILE A 201 25.46 23.68 2.68
C ILE A 201 26.13 22.78 3.72
N LYS A 202 27.36 23.10 4.13
CA LYS A 202 28.15 22.35 5.12
C LYS A 202 27.37 21.98 6.40
N PRO A 203 26.70 22.91 7.12
CA PRO A 203 25.98 22.55 8.34
C PRO A 203 24.81 21.60 8.07
N LYS A 204 24.16 21.69 6.90
CA LYS A 204 23.07 20.78 6.52
C LYS A 204 23.58 19.36 6.27
N LEU A 205 24.70 19.25 5.55
CA LEU A 205 25.33 17.96 5.26
C LEU A 205 25.82 17.29 6.56
N ILE A 206 26.45 18.05 7.47
CA ILE A 206 26.90 17.53 8.77
C ILE A 206 25.71 17.03 9.60
N ALA A 207 24.62 17.81 9.68
CA ALA A 207 23.42 17.39 10.41
C ALA A 207 22.84 16.07 9.87
N GLN A 208 22.78 15.92 8.53
CA GLN A 208 22.30 14.69 7.90
C GLN A 208 23.23 13.49 8.15
N ILE A 209 24.56 13.69 8.17
CA ILE A 209 25.51 12.63 8.50
C ILE A 209 25.35 12.16 9.96
N GLU A 210 25.21 13.09 10.92
CA GLU A 210 25.05 12.73 12.34
C GLU A 210 23.70 12.04 12.61
N GLU A 211 22.65 12.45 11.89
CA GLU A 211 21.37 11.74 11.89
C GLU A 211 21.53 10.32 11.34
N GLU A 212 22.23 10.13 10.23
CA GLU A 212 22.47 8.80 9.64
C GLU A 212 23.31 7.90 10.55
N LYS A 213 24.34 8.43 11.22
CA LYS A 213 25.09 7.70 12.25
C LYS A 213 24.18 7.23 13.38
N THR A 214 23.33 8.11 13.89
CA THR A 214 22.37 7.77 14.95
C THR A 214 21.39 6.71 14.47
N ASN A 215 20.90 6.83 13.24
CA ASN A 215 19.99 5.86 12.64
C ASN A 215 20.64 4.49 12.45
N ARG A 216 21.90 4.43 12.00
CA ARG A 216 22.66 3.17 11.90
C ARG A 216 22.84 2.49 13.25
N LEU A 217 23.25 3.24 14.29
CA LEU A 217 23.37 2.72 15.65
C LEU A 217 22.03 2.19 16.17
N ARG A 218 20.93 2.90 15.89
CA ARG A 218 19.58 2.45 16.24
C ARG A 218 19.20 1.16 15.52
N ILE A 219 19.44 1.06 14.21
CA ILE A 219 19.16 -0.14 13.41
C ILE A 219 19.99 -1.33 13.89
N GLU A 220 21.28 -1.11 14.19
CA GLU A 220 22.15 -2.15 14.74
C GLU A 220 21.68 -2.62 16.12
N PHE A 221 21.31 -1.68 17.00
CA PHE A 221 20.69 -1.99 18.29
C PHE A 221 19.39 -2.79 18.13
N GLU A 222 18.47 -2.35 17.27
CA GLU A 222 17.20 -3.05 16.99
C GLU A 222 17.44 -4.46 16.43
N LYS A 223 18.43 -4.63 15.55
CA LYS A 223 18.86 -5.93 15.02
C LYS A 223 19.40 -6.85 16.13
N ASN A 224 20.20 -6.30 17.03
CA ASN A 224 20.76 -7.04 18.16
C ASN A 224 19.67 -7.45 19.15
N VAL A 225 18.75 -6.54 19.48
CA VAL A 225 17.57 -6.86 20.30
C VAL A 225 16.73 -7.95 19.65
N ALA A 226 16.49 -7.89 18.34
CA ALA A 226 15.74 -8.92 17.62
C ALA A 226 16.45 -10.29 17.64
N ALA A 227 17.78 -10.31 17.55
CA ALA A 227 18.56 -11.54 17.70
C ALA A 227 18.43 -12.12 19.12
N ARG A 228 18.55 -11.30 20.16
CA ARG A 228 18.37 -11.71 21.55
C ARG A 228 16.94 -12.14 21.87
N CYS A 229 15.93 -11.53 21.26
CA CYS A 229 14.55 -12.00 21.36
C CYS A 229 14.42 -13.43 20.80
N LYS A 230 15.08 -13.76 19.69
CA LYS A 230 15.08 -15.14 19.18
C LYS A 230 15.75 -16.13 20.14
N GLU A 231 16.86 -15.72 20.78
CA GLU A 231 17.52 -16.53 21.80
C GLU A 231 16.62 -16.78 23.01
N ILE A 232 16.00 -15.72 23.55
CA ILE A 232 15.16 -15.85 24.75
C ILE A 232 13.84 -16.58 24.47
N HIS A 233 13.32 -16.53 23.23
CA HIS A 233 12.17 -17.37 22.81
C HIS A 233 12.47 -18.85 22.96
N LYS A 234 13.69 -19.30 22.65
CA LYS A 234 14.09 -20.69 22.82
C LYS A 234 14.01 -21.09 24.30
N TYR A 235 14.59 -20.29 25.19
CA TYR A 235 14.58 -20.57 26.63
C TYR A 235 13.16 -20.55 27.20
N TYR A 236 12.33 -19.61 26.75
CA TYR A 236 10.93 -19.54 27.15
C TYR A 236 10.14 -20.78 26.74
N LEU A 237 10.24 -21.22 25.48
CA LEU A 237 9.54 -22.41 25.02
C LEU A 237 10.01 -23.68 25.75
N GLU A 238 11.31 -23.81 25.97
CA GLU A 238 11.89 -24.92 26.74
C GLU A 238 11.42 -24.90 28.21
N TYR A 239 11.32 -23.71 28.81
CA TYR A 239 10.79 -23.54 30.16
C TYR A 239 9.32 -23.95 30.26
N LEU A 240 8.48 -23.53 29.31
CA LEU A 240 7.07 -23.91 29.25
C LEU A 240 6.91 -25.43 29.18
N ASP A 241 7.66 -26.08 28.27
CA ASP A 241 7.60 -27.53 28.06
C ASP A 241 8.05 -28.33 29.29
N LYS A 242 9.12 -27.88 29.97
CA LYS A 242 9.71 -28.60 31.12
C LYS A 242 8.99 -28.37 32.44
N THR A 243 8.44 -27.17 32.64
CA THR A 243 8.07 -26.70 33.99
C THR A 243 6.56 -26.50 34.16
N MET A 244 5.81 -26.28 33.08
CA MET A 244 4.40 -25.92 33.16
C MET A 244 3.50 -27.03 32.60
N ALA A 245 2.40 -27.30 33.30
CA ALA A 245 1.39 -28.23 32.81
C ALA A 245 0.73 -27.69 31.53
N ALA A 246 0.30 -28.58 30.64
CA ALA A 246 -0.29 -28.21 29.35
C ALA A 246 -1.44 -27.20 29.47
N GLU A 247 -2.27 -27.30 30.51
CA GLU A 247 -3.38 -26.37 30.77
C GLU A 247 -2.90 -24.97 31.16
N GLU A 248 -1.83 -24.85 31.94
CA GLU A 248 -1.28 -23.55 32.34
C GLU A 248 -0.64 -22.84 31.15
N GLN A 249 0.05 -23.61 30.29
CA GLN A 249 0.67 -23.10 29.06
C GLN A 249 -0.34 -22.43 28.11
N LYS A 250 -1.60 -22.86 28.10
CA LYS A 250 -2.66 -22.28 27.24
C LYS A 250 -2.87 -20.78 27.49
N THR A 251 -2.64 -20.34 28.72
CA THR A 251 -2.86 -18.94 29.14
C THR A 251 -1.59 -18.10 29.11
N MET A 252 -0.45 -18.69 28.76
CA MET A 252 0.82 -17.99 28.71
C MET A 252 0.90 -17.08 27.47
N PRO A 253 1.60 -15.92 27.56
CA PRO A 253 1.76 -15.02 26.43
C PRO A 253 2.40 -15.72 25.22
N ASN A 254 1.99 -15.30 24.02
CA ASN A 254 2.67 -15.68 22.78
C ASN A 254 4.05 -15.00 22.66
N LEU A 255 4.88 -15.40 21.69
CA LEU A 255 6.27 -14.92 21.61
C LEU A 255 6.38 -13.40 21.44
N ALA A 256 5.51 -12.79 20.64
CA ALA A 256 5.48 -11.34 20.45
C ALA A 256 5.12 -10.60 21.75
N THR A 257 4.08 -11.05 22.45
CA THR A 257 3.64 -10.43 23.71
C THR A 257 4.63 -10.69 24.85
N PHE A 258 5.20 -11.89 24.89
CA PHE A 258 6.28 -12.27 25.80
C PHE A 258 7.48 -11.33 25.67
N SER A 259 7.88 -10.98 24.45
CA SER A 259 9.00 -10.05 24.17
C SER A 259 8.78 -8.64 24.72
N LEU A 260 7.51 -8.26 24.96
CA LEU A 260 7.13 -6.94 25.46
C LEU A 260 6.96 -6.91 26.98
N LEU A 261 7.06 -8.05 27.67
CA LEU A 261 7.03 -8.07 29.12
C LEU A 261 8.21 -7.24 29.67
N PRO A 262 8.00 -6.39 30.70
CA PRO A 262 9.04 -5.47 31.17
C PRO A 262 10.35 -6.16 31.56
N SER A 263 10.28 -7.30 32.25
CA SER A 263 11.47 -8.10 32.62
C SER A 263 12.24 -8.60 31.40
N VAL A 264 11.53 -9.09 30.38
CA VAL A 264 12.09 -9.61 29.12
C VAL A 264 12.70 -8.48 28.28
N LYS A 265 11.99 -7.35 28.17
CA LYS A 265 12.47 -6.17 27.46
C LYS A 265 13.75 -5.63 28.11
N ALA A 266 13.75 -5.49 29.44
CA ALA A 266 14.94 -5.05 30.17
C ALA A 266 16.14 -5.99 29.93
N LEU A 267 15.90 -7.30 29.94
CA LEU A 267 16.95 -8.29 29.70
C LEU A 267 17.48 -8.22 28.26
N THR A 268 16.61 -8.15 27.26
CA THR A 268 16.97 -8.11 25.82
C THR A 268 17.60 -6.79 25.37
N THR A 269 17.40 -5.69 26.12
CA THR A 269 18.08 -4.41 25.86
C THR A 269 19.34 -4.18 26.71
N ARG A 270 19.62 -5.04 27.71
CA ARG A 270 20.78 -4.92 28.60
C ARG A 270 22.10 -4.87 27.80
N ASN A 271 23.05 -4.02 28.21
CA ASN A 271 24.38 -3.88 27.58
C ASN A 271 24.31 -3.61 26.06
N ASP A 272 23.43 -2.71 25.64
CA ASP A 272 23.20 -2.34 24.23
C ASP A 272 22.91 -3.53 23.30
N ALA A 273 22.39 -4.62 23.88
CA ALA A 273 22.15 -5.88 23.20
C ALA A 273 23.39 -6.53 22.56
N LEU A 274 24.60 -6.17 22.99
CA LEU A 274 25.85 -6.69 22.43
C LEU A 274 26.28 -8.05 23.01
N VAL A 275 25.79 -8.40 24.19
CA VAL A 275 26.15 -9.65 24.88
C VAL A 275 25.06 -10.71 24.65
N PRO A 276 25.42 -11.91 24.13
CA PRO A 276 24.48 -13.03 23.99
C PRO A 276 23.82 -13.42 25.32
N LEU A 277 22.59 -13.94 25.26
CA LEU A 277 21.87 -14.37 26.45
C LEU A 277 22.21 -15.81 26.83
N THR A 278 22.47 -16.04 28.11
CA THR A 278 22.61 -17.40 28.66
C THR A 278 21.30 -17.91 29.25
N THR A 279 21.26 -19.20 29.58
CA THR A 279 20.11 -19.79 30.28
C THR A 279 19.99 -19.24 31.70
N GLU A 280 21.11 -19.01 32.39
CA GLU A 280 21.13 -18.43 33.73
C GLU A 280 20.55 -17.01 33.74
N ASP A 281 20.86 -16.20 32.71
CA ASP A 281 20.27 -14.87 32.52
C ASP A 281 18.74 -14.94 32.45
N PHE A 282 18.20 -15.91 31.71
CA PHE A 282 16.75 -16.13 31.63
C PHE A 282 16.17 -16.57 32.98
N GLU A 283 16.81 -17.51 33.67
CA GLU A 283 16.38 -17.98 35.00
C GLU A 283 16.27 -16.83 36.02
N THR A 284 17.16 -15.83 35.95
CA THR A 284 17.09 -14.67 36.85
C THR A 284 15.80 -13.85 36.74
N ILE A 285 15.14 -13.86 35.56
CA ILE A 285 13.93 -13.07 35.33
C ILE A 285 12.64 -13.89 35.46
N VAL A 286 12.72 -15.23 35.58
CA VAL A 286 11.53 -16.12 35.61
C VAL A 286 10.49 -15.68 36.66
N PRO A 287 10.82 -15.36 37.92
CA PRO A 287 9.81 -14.94 38.90
C PRO A 287 9.07 -13.65 38.50
N ALA A 288 9.78 -12.67 37.96
CA ALA A 288 9.20 -11.42 37.48
C ALA A 288 8.33 -11.66 36.23
N MET A 289 8.85 -12.44 35.28
CA MET A 289 8.15 -12.85 34.06
C MET A 289 6.82 -13.54 34.37
N LEU A 290 6.78 -14.47 35.33
CA LEU A 290 5.53 -15.16 35.73
C LEU A 290 4.51 -14.19 36.34
N THR A 291 4.98 -13.25 37.17
CA THR A 291 4.12 -12.20 37.73
C THR A 291 3.53 -11.32 36.61
N GLU A 292 4.36 -10.94 35.64
CA GLU A 292 3.95 -10.15 34.48
C GLU A 292 3.00 -10.93 33.54
N ALA A 293 3.24 -12.22 33.33
CA ALA A 293 2.35 -13.10 32.59
C ALA A 293 0.99 -13.24 33.26
N GLN A 294 0.94 -13.31 34.59
CA GLN A 294 -0.32 -13.30 35.35
C GLN A 294 -1.07 -11.97 35.20
N MET A 295 -0.37 -10.84 35.26
CA MET A 295 -0.97 -9.53 34.98
C MET A 295 -1.49 -9.42 33.54
N HIS A 296 -0.77 -10.00 32.58
CA HIS A 296 -1.20 -10.09 31.19
C HIS A 296 -2.48 -10.92 31.06
N LYS A 297 -2.53 -12.10 31.68
CA LYS A 297 -3.73 -12.95 31.72
C LYS A 297 -4.96 -12.18 32.23
N ILE A 298 -4.82 -11.46 33.35
CA ILE A 298 -5.91 -10.64 33.92
C ILE A 298 -6.37 -9.56 32.92
N ARG A 299 -5.43 -8.93 32.20
CA ARG A 299 -5.76 -7.93 31.18
C ARG A 299 -6.53 -8.55 30.01
N VAL A 300 -6.04 -9.66 29.47
CA VAL A 300 -6.68 -10.41 28.39
C VAL A 300 -8.09 -10.83 28.77
N GLN A 301 -8.30 -11.30 30.01
CA GLN A 301 -9.63 -11.64 30.49
C GLN A 301 -10.57 -10.43 30.48
N LYS A 302 -10.11 -9.25 30.94
CA LYS A 302 -10.91 -8.02 30.88
C LYS A 302 -11.25 -7.62 29.45
N ASP A 303 -10.28 -7.72 28.54
CA ASP A 303 -10.48 -7.45 27.12
C ASP A 303 -11.55 -8.36 26.50
N LEU A 304 -11.43 -9.67 26.74
CA LEU A 304 -12.40 -10.65 26.28
C LEU A 304 -13.80 -10.44 26.89
N LEU A 305 -13.87 -10.04 28.15
CA LEU A 305 -15.13 -9.70 28.82
C LEU A 305 -15.83 -8.52 28.15
N GLU A 306 -15.07 -7.48 27.85
CA GLU A 306 -15.55 -6.28 27.16
C GLU A 306 -16.05 -6.63 25.74
N MET A 307 -15.37 -7.55 25.04
CA MET A 307 -15.82 -8.05 23.74
C MET A 307 -17.17 -8.77 23.83
N LEU A 308 -17.33 -9.68 24.80
CA LEU A 308 -18.62 -10.35 25.05
C LEU A 308 -19.72 -9.34 25.36
N TYR A 309 -19.43 -8.37 26.23
CA TYR A 309 -20.35 -7.31 26.61
C TYR A 309 -20.83 -6.49 25.41
N ARG A 310 -19.91 -6.09 24.52
CA ARG A 310 -20.23 -5.36 23.29
C ARG A 310 -21.09 -6.18 22.33
N ASP A 311 -20.81 -7.46 22.16
CA ASP A 311 -21.63 -8.35 21.31
C ASP A 311 -23.08 -8.45 21.84
N MET A 312 -23.26 -8.63 23.15
CA MET A 312 -24.59 -8.65 23.74
C MET A 312 -25.36 -7.32 23.56
N LEU A 313 -24.66 -6.18 23.67
CA LEU A 313 -25.27 -4.86 23.43
C LEU A 313 -25.72 -4.69 21.96
N ARG A 314 -24.88 -5.11 21.00
CA ARG A 314 -25.18 -5.01 19.57
C ARG A 314 -26.41 -5.84 19.19
N ASN A 315 -26.60 -6.99 19.82
CA ASN A 315 -27.72 -7.89 19.56
C ASN A 315 -29.02 -7.50 20.31
N GLY A 316 -29.12 -6.27 20.84
CA GLY A 316 -30.36 -5.70 21.37
C GLY A 316 -30.82 -6.27 22.71
N GLN A 317 -29.95 -6.95 23.46
CA GLN A 317 -30.26 -7.56 24.76
C GLN A 317 -30.29 -6.55 25.93
N THR A 318 -30.78 -5.33 25.73
CA THR A 318 -30.71 -4.24 26.73
C THR A 318 -31.45 -4.56 28.04
N SER A 319 -32.54 -5.31 27.98
CA SER A 319 -33.31 -5.75 29.15
C SER A 319 -32.59 -6.82 29.99
N ASN A 320 -31.60 -7.51 29.43
CA ASN A 320 -30.81 -8.55 30.12
C ASN A 320 -29.44 -8.05 30.57
N VAL A 321 -29.04 -6.83 30.20
CA VAL A 321 -27.76 -6.24 30.65
C VAL A 321 -27.71 -6.11 32.17
N GLY A 322 -28.85 -5.96 32.87
CA GLY A 322 -28.85 -5.94 34.35
C GLY A 322 -28.50 -7.29 34.97
N ALA A 323 -29.07 -8.39 34.47
CA ALA A 323 -28.84 -9.73 35.02
C ALA A 323 -27.46 -10.28 34.63
N ILE A 324 -27.02 -10.06 33.39
CA ILE A 324 -25.71 -10.53 32.92
C ILE A 324 -24.60 -9.50 33.25
N GLY A 325 -24.88 -8.20 33.27
CA GLY A 325 -23.95 -7.18 33.78
C GLY A 325 -23.60 -7.40 35.25
N ASN A 326 -24.52 -7.90 36.07
CA ASN A 326 -24.21 -8.37 37.43
C ASN A 326 -23.29 -9.60 37.45
N ILE A 327 -23.36 -10.47 36.43
CA ILE A 327 -22.41 -11.58 36.23
C ILE A 327 -21.02 -11.06 35.86
N PHE A 328 -20.94 -9.97 35.09
CA PHE A 328 -19.68 -9.38 34.62
C PHE A 328 -18.98 -8.44 35.63
N CYS A 329 -19.57 -8.17 36.79
CA CYS A 329 -18.99 -7.34 37.85
C CYS A 329 -18.17 -8.13 38.90
N GLY A 330 -18.08 -9.46 38.77
CA GLY A 330 -17.31 -10.34 39.68
C GLY A 330 -15.85 -10.56 39.23
N PRO A 331 -15.12 -11.49 39.89
CA PRO A 331 -13.83 -11.96 39.38
C PRO A 331 -13.97 -12.42 37.92
N CYS A 332 -12.99 -12.16 37.05
CA CYS A 332 -13.11 -12.49 35.64
C CYS A 332 -13.11 -14.02 35.37
N ASP A 333 -12.53 -14.82 36.27
CA ASP A 333 -12.31 -16.25 36.07
C ASP A 333 -13.60 -17.07 35.90
N PRO A 334 -14.65 -16.96 36.76
CA PRO A 334 -15.85 -17.78 36.62
C PRO A 334 -16.59 -17.51 35.31
N VAL A 335 -16.66 -16.23 34.89
CA VAL A 335 -17.38 -15.85 33.67
C VAL A 335 -16.75 -16.45 32.42
N MET A 336 -15.42 -16.55 32.39
CA MET A 336 -14.69 -17.17 31.27
C MET A 336 -14.97 -18.67 31.13
N THR A 337 -15.50 -19.32 32.17
CA THR A 337 -15.91 -20.73 32.13
C THR A 337 -17.38 -20.93 31.77
N HIS A 338 -18.13 -19.85 31.59
CA HIS A 338 -19.55 -19.94 31.23
C HIS A 338 -19.71 -20.51 29.83
N ALA A 339 -20.77 -21.30 29.66
CA ALA A 339 -21.15 -21.91 28.39
C ALA A 339 -21.31 -20.94 27.21
N CYS A 340 -21.59 -19.66 27.49
CA CYS A 340 -21.78 -18.59 26.51
C CYS A 340 -20.51 -17.78 26.18
N ALA A 341 -19.40 -17.98 26.90
CA ALA A 341 -18.15 -17.26 26.71
C ALA A 341 -17.35 -17.87 25.55
N LEU A 342 -17.78 -17.59 24.32
CA LEU A 342 -17.19 -18.12 23.09
C LEU A 342 -16.60 -17.00 22.22
N PHE A 343 -15.45 -17.28 21.61
CA PHE A 343 -14.64 -16.30 20.90
C PHE A 343 -14.21 -16.82 19.53
N SER A 344 -13.98 -15.94 18.56
CA SER A 344 -13.55 -16.31 17.22
C SER A 344 -12.26 -15.59 16.82
N CYS A 345 -11.39 -16.30 16.09
CA CYS A 345 -10.27 -15.70 15.35
C CYS A 345 -10.78 -15.17 14.00
N HIS A 346 -10.56 -13.89 13.71
CA HIS A 346 -10.98 -13.24 12.46
C HIS A 346 -9.93 -13.32 11.34
N ASP A 347 -8.72 -13.82 11.61
CA ASP A 347 -7.66 -14.00 10.60
C ASP A 347 -7.85 -15.24 9.71
N TYR A 348 -9.11 -15.66 9.49
CA TYR A 348 -9.48 -16.84 8.68
C TYR A 348 -8.85 -18.17 9.13
N CYS A 349 -8.21 -18.16 10.29
CA CYS A 349 -7.43 -19.25 10.81
C CYS A 349 -8.32 -20.34 11.42
N LEU A 350 -9.52 -19.95 11.88
CA LEU A 350 -10.56 -20.82 12.40
C LEU A 350 -11.94 -20.30 11.98
N ASN A 351 -12.79 -21.21 11.52
CA ASN A 351 -14.22 -20.92 11.28
C ASN A 351 -15.09 -21.25 12.49
N THR A 352 -14.53 -21.91 13.50
CA THR A 352 -15.22 -22.36 14.70
C THR A 352 -14.91 -21.41 15.85
N PRO A 353 -15.94 -20.93 16.57
CA PRO A 353 -15.76 -20.28 17.87
C PRO A 353 -14.96 -21.18 18.81
N LEU A 354 -14.35 -20.66 19.86
CA LEU A 354 -13.57 -21.40 20.85
C LEU A 354 -13.87 -20.88 22.26
N PRO A 355 -13.82 -21.72 23.30
CA PRO A 355 -13.89 -21.26 24.69
C PRO A 355 -12.60 -20.54 25.10
N TYR A 356 -12.63 -19.87 26.25
CA TYR A 356 -11.55 -19.02 26.77
C TYR A 356 -10.14 -19.65 26.68
N PHE A 357 -9.93 -20.84 27.25
CA PHE A 357 -8.60 -21.45 27.27
C PHE A 357 -8.11 -21.82 25.87
N ASP A 358 -9.02 -22.27 25.01
CA ASP A 358 -8.68 -22.72 23.66
C ASP A 358 -8.42 -21.54 22.73
N ILE A 359 -9.15 -20.42 22.86
CA ILE A 359 -8.86 -19.22 22.07
C ILE A 359 -7.52 -18.60 22.46
N LEU A 360 -7.13 -18.64 23.74
CA LEU A 360 -5.81 -18.17 24.17
C LEU A 360 -4.68 -19.09 23.69
N ASN A 361 -4.86 -20.40 23.81
CA ASN A 361 -3.89 -21.35 23.28
C ASN A 361 -3.75 -21.22 21.75
N HIS A 362 -4.88 -21.04 21.08
CA HIS A 362 -4.92 -20.78 19.65
C HIS A 362 -4.15 -19.49 19.31
N PHE A 363 -4.42 -18.39 20.00
CA PHE A 363 -3.68 -17.13 19.80
C PHE A 363 -2.18 -17.30 20.02
N ARG A 364 -1.82 -18.06 21.06
CA ARG A 364 -0.42 -18.34 21.41
C ARG A 364 0.33 -19.08 20.32
N THR A 365 -0.33 -20.08 19.72
CA THR A 365 0.31 -21.02 18.81
C THR A 365 0.19 -20.62 17.35
N ALA A 366 -0.97 -20.11 16.93
CA ALA A 366 -1.24 -19.71 15.55
C ALA A 366 -0.76 -18.29 15.23
N HIS A 367 -0.66 -17.42 16.24
CA HIS A 367 -0.31 -16.00 16.08
C HIS A 367 0.95 -15.58 16.84
N PRO A 368 2.10 -16.29 16.69
CA PRO A 368 3.28 -16.06 17.53
C PRO A 368 3.90 -14.66 17.35
N THR A 369 3.67 -14.01 16.21
CA THR A 369 4.22 -12.69 15.87
C THR A 369 3.27 -11.53 16.14
N VAL A 370 2.04 -11.79 16.60
CA VAL A 370 1.01 -10.77 16.81
C VAL A 370 0.97 -10.40 18.29
N VAL A 371 1.09 -9.12 18.62
CA VAL A 371 0.96 -8.65 20.00
C VAL A 371 -0.52 -8.60 20.39
N TRP A 372 -0.85 -9.06 21.60
CA TRP A 372 -2.17 -8.78 22.17
C TRP A 372 -2.28 -7.30 22.58
N ASP A 373 -2.89 -6.48 21.73
CA ASP A 373 -3.16 -5.06 22.01
C ASP A 373 -4.56 -4.68 21.52
N THR A 374 -5.47 -4.41 22.47
CA THR A 374 -6.84 -3.98 22.19
C THR A 374 -6.98 -2.48 21.92
N THR A 375 -5.93 -1.68 22.16
CA THR A 375 -5.96 -0.22 22.05
C THR A 375 -5.55 0.30 20.67
N ASN A 376 -4.69 -0.42 19.94
CA ASN A 376 -4.15 -0.01 18.63
C ASN A 376 -4.65 -0.85 17.45
N TRP A 377 -5.86 -1.41 17.53
CA TRP A 377 -6.38 -2.30 16.50
C TRP A 377 -7.19 -1.56 15.41
N ALA A 378 -6.91 -1.72 14.11
CA ALA A 378 -5.96 -2.59 13.40
C ALA A 378 -4.66 -1.86 12.97
N PRO A 379 -3.50 -2.54 12.96
CA PRO A 379 -2.27 -1.99 12.40
C PRO A 379 -2.41 -1.86 10.88
N GLY A 380 -2.67 -0.64 10.39
CA GLY A 380 -2.40 -0.28 9.01
C GLY A 380 -3.36 -0.76 7.92
N THR A 381 -4.53 -1.34 8.23
CA THR A 381 -5.58 -1.47 7.20
C THR A 381 -6.16 -0.08 6.95
N GLN A 382 -5.69 0.59 5.90
CA GLN A 382 -6.45 1.67 5.26
C GLN A 382 -7.92 1.24 5.21
N GLN A 383 -8.83 2.12 5.62
CA GLN A 383 -10.27 1.94 5.41
C GLN A 383 -10.50 1.59 3.93
N ILE A 384 -10.60 0.31 3.61
CA ILE A 384 -11.11 -0.13 2.32
C ILE A 384 -12.60 0.19 2.40
N ARG A 385 -12.94 1.31 1.76
CA ARG A 385 -14.25 1.97 1.70
C ARG A 385 -15.43 1.01 1.95
N GLY A 386 -16.10 1.18 3.09
CA GLY A 386 -17.50 0.77 3.28
C GLY A 386 -17.77 -0.42 4.21
N TRP A 387 -16.77 -1.24 4.56
CA TRP A 387 -16.99 -2.38 5.47
C TRP A 387 -16.49 -2.03 6.87
N ARG A 388 -17.41 -1.99 7.85
CA ARG A 388 -17.11 -1.92 9.28
C ARG A 388 -16.62 -3.29 9.72
N TRP A 389 -15.35 -3.59 9.50
CA TRP A 389 -14.73 -4.74 10.16
C TRP A 389 -14.66 -4.42 11.65
N ASP A 390 -15.08 -5.36 12.50
CA ASP A 390 -14.68 -5.30 13.90
C ASP A 390 -13.15 -5.47 13.90
N PRO A 391 -12.39 -4.50 14.41
CA PRO A 391 -10.96 -4.37 14.13
C PRO A 391 -10.08 -5.39 14.87
N ALA A 392 -10.71 -6.41 15.45
CA ALA A 392 -10.11 -7.33 16.38
C ALA A 392 -9.80 -8.69 15.74
N TRP A 393 -8.57 -9.18 15.85
CA TRP A 393 -8.23 -10.56 15.45
C TRP A 393 -8.96 -11.59 16.29
N ILE A 394 -9.28 -11.26 17.54
CA ILE A 394 -10.12 -12.07 18.40
C ILE A 394 -11.32 -11.24 18.80
N GLY A 395 -12.51 -11.75 18.52
CA GLY A 395 -13.76 -11.14 18.92
C GLY A 395 -14.63 -12.13 19.68
N ALA A 396 -15.68 -11.63 20.32
CA ALA A 396 -16.80 -12.48 20.70
C ALA A 396 -17.37 -13.13 19.44
N ALA A 397 -17.72 -14.41 19.52
CA ALA A 397 -18.27 -15.12 18.38
C ALA A 397 -19.68 -14.59 18.05
N GLU A 398 -19.77 -13.80 16.97
CA GLU A 398 -20.99 -13.07 16.62
C GLU A 398 -22.21 -14.00 16.52
N GLY A 399 -23.26 -13.64 17.29
CA GLY A 399 -24.53 -14.37 17.33
C GLY A 399 -24.51 -15.70 18.10
N ILE A 400 -23.34 -16.30 18.37
CA ILE A 400 -23.29 -17.57 19.12
C ILE A 400 -23.68 -17.37 20.59
N THR A 401 -23.28 -16.25 21.20
CA THR A 401 -23.64 -15.91 22.58
C THR A 401 -25.16 -15.91 22.75
N GLN A 402 -25.87 -15.36 21.76
CA GLN A 402 -27.33 -15.30 21.73
C GLN A 402 -27.96 -16.68 21.50
N LEU A 403 -27.40 -17.47 20.57
CA LEU A 403 -27.84 -18.83 20.30
C LEU A 403 -27.73 -19.69 21.56
N VAL A 404 -26.57 -19.68 22.23
CA VAL A 404 -26.32 -20.40 23.48
C VAL A 404 -27.27 -19.93 24.56
N SER A 405 -27.39 -18.62 24.78
CA SER A 405 -28.28 -18.07 25.80
C SER A 405 -29.74 -18.49 25.59
N SER A 406 -30.19 -18.53 24.32
CA SER A 406 -31.54 -19.00 23.96
C SER A 406 -31.70 -20.50 24.22
N ALA A 407 -30.71 -21.30 23.82
CA ALA A 407 -30.71 -22.74 24.03
C ALA A 407 -30.79 -23.10 25.53
N LEU A 408 -29.98 -22.46 26.37
CA LEU A 408 -29.99 -22.69 27.82
C LEU A 408 -31.36 -22.38 28.43
N ARG A 409 -32.01 -21.28 28.03
CA ARG A 409 -33.35 -20.92 28.51
C ARG A 409 -34.40 -21.94 28.10
N VAL A 410 -34.39 -22.39 26.83
CA VAL A 410 -35.32 -23.39 26.32
C VAL A 410 -35.16 -24.72 27.07
N LEU A 411 -33.93 -25.07 27.42
CA LEU A 411 -33.60 -26.28 28.19
C LEU A 411 -33.85 -26.12 29.70
N GLY A 412 -34.26 -24.95 30.19
CA GLY A 412 -34.45 -24.67 31.62
C GLY A 412 -33.14 -24.69 32.42
N LEU A 413 -32.00 -24.49 31.75
CA LEU A 413 -30.66 -24.46 32.36
C LEU A 413 -30.28 -23.04 32.75
N ARG A 414 -29.39 -22.92 33.74
CA ARG A 414 -28.89 -21.61 34.19
C ARG A 414 -27.97 -20.98 33.14
N LEU A 415 -28.02 -19.65 33.00
CA LEU A 415 -27.16 -18.90 32.07
C LEU A 415 -25.70 -18.85 32.52
N ASP A 416 -25.44 -19.03 33.82
CA ASP A 416 -24.11 -19.12 34.42
C ASP A 416 -23.63 -20.57 34.58
N ALA A 417 -24.27 -21.53 33.90
CA ALA A 417 -23.78 -22.90 33.85
C ALA A 417 -22.38 -22.94 33.22
N SER A 418 -21.47 -23.67 33.86
CA SER A 418 -20.12 -23.85 33.33
C SER A 418 -20.15 -24.77 32.10
N SER A 419 -19.19 -24.62 31.20
CA SER A 419 -19.05 -25.54 30.06
C SER A 419 -18.85 -26.99 30.53
N THR A 420 -18.15 -27.20 31.65
CA THR A 420 -17.88 -28.52 32.23
C THR A 420 -19.16 -29.22 32.69
N ASP A 421 -20.07 -28.51 33.35
CA ASP A 421 -21.36 -29.08 33.78
C ASP A 421 -22.19 -29.52 32.56
N LEU A 422 -22.15 -28.73 31.49
CA LEU A 422 -22.85 -29.06 30.25
C LEU A 422 -22.18 -30.19 29.47
N ASP A 423 -20.84 -30.29 29.52
CA ASP A 423 -20.11 -31.43 28.95
C ASP A 423 -20.57 -32.75 29.58
N GLU A 424 -20.82 -32.79 30.88
CA GLU A 424 -21.34 -33.98 31.55
C GLU A 424 -22.73 -34.37 31.03
N LEU A 425 -23.60 -33.38 30.80
CA LEU A 425 -24.92 -33.63 30.22
C LEU A 425 -24.85 -34.13 28.78
N VAL A 426 -23.92 -33.62 27.97
CA VAL A 426 -23.68 -34.09 26.60
C VAL A 426 -23.14 -35.52 26.62
N ARG A 427 -22.12 -35.80 27.44
CA ARG A 427 -21.53 -37.14 27.59
C ARG A 427 -22.53 -38.16 28.10
N ALA A 428 -23.41 -37.77 29.02
CA ALA A 428 -24.52 -38.58 29.50
C ALA A 428 -25.68 -38.71 28.49
N ARG A 429 -25.55 -38.13 27.28
CA ARG A 429 -26.58 -38.09 26.24
C ARG A 429 -27.91 -37.49 26.70
N ARG A 430 -27.85 -36.57 27.67
CA ARG A 430 -29.02 -35.79 28.13
C ARG A 430 -29.22 -34.53 27.28
N LEU A 431 -28.17 -34.09 26.58
CA LEU A 431 -28.22 -33.03 25.58
C LEU A 431 -27.69 -33.59 24.25
N TRP A 432 -28.48 -33.45 23.19
CA TRP A 432 -28.11 -33.84 21.83
C TRP A 432 -28.81 -32.97 20.79
N CYS A 433 -28.23 -32.90 19.59
CA CYS A 433 -28.90 -32.29 18.43
C CYS A 433 -29.77 -33.33 17.73
N SER A 434 -31.00 -32.97 17.38
CA SER A 434 -31.96 -33.84 16.68
C SER A 434 -31.96 -33.67 15.16
N CYS A 435 -31.03 -32.90 14.59
CA CYS A 435 -30.96 -32.61 13.15
C CYS A 435 -30.74 -33.85 12.27
N GLY A 436 -30.32 -34.98 12.86
CA GLY A 436 -30.05 -36.22 12.14
C GLY A 436 -28.78 -36.18 11.29
N TYR A 437 -27.89 -35.20 11.50
CA TYR A 437 -26.66 -35.06 10.71
C TYR A 437 -25.71 -36.25 10.95
N PRO A 438 -25.45 -37.09 9.94
CA PRO A 438 -24.76 -38.36 10.12
C PRO A 438 -23.27 -38.20 10.48
N LEU A 439 -22.69 -37.03 10.22
CA LEU A 439 -21.28 -36.73 10.49
C LEU A 439 -21.04 -36.10 11.87
N PHE A 440 -22.08 -35.93 12.70
CA PHE A 440 -21.91 -35.53 14.11
C PHE A 440 -22.32 -36.67 15.06
N PRO A 441 -21.55 -37.79 15.10
CA PRO A 441 -21.81 -38.81 16.10
C PRO A 441 -21.45 -38.26 17.48
N LEU A 442 -22.43 -38.19 18.38
CA LEU A 442 -22.17 -37.93 19.80
C LEU A 442 -21.37 -39.10 20.38
N THR A 443 -20.06 -38.92 20.45
CA THR A 443 -19.12 -39.85 21.08
C THR A 443 -19.08 -39.59 22.59
N ALA A 444 -18.46 -40.51 23.33
CA ALA A 444 -18.19 -40.29 24.76
C ALA A 444 -17.23 -39.09 25.01
N GLU A 445 -16.59 -38.57 23.96
CA GLU A 445 -15.68 -37.43 23.99
C GLU A 445 -16.36 -36.12 23.56
N SER A 446 -17.64 -36.16 23.17
CA SER A 446 -18.37 -34.95 22.78
C SER A 446 -18.55 -34.00 23.97
N THR A 447 -18.26 -32.73 23.73
CA THR A 447 -18.40 -31.63 24.68
C THR A 447 -19.58 -30.75 24.31
N TRP A 448 -20.08 -29.97 25.26
CA TRP A 448 -20.98 -28.85 25.05
C TRP A 448 -20.52 -27.95 23.91
N PHE A 449 -19.22 -27.66 23.88
CA PHE A 449 -18.63 -26.84 22.85
C PHE A 449 -18.76 -27.48 21.44
N SER A 450 -18.53 -28.78 21.31
CA SER A 450 -18.72 -29.50 20.04
C SER A 450 -20.18 -29.46 19.58
N LEU A 451 -21.14 -29.63 20.51
CA LEU A 451 -22.57 -29.59 20.22
C LEU A 451 -23.01 -28.20 19.76
N ILE A 452 -22.62 -27.15 20.50
CA ILE A 452 -23.00 -25.78 20.16
C ILE A 452 -22.36 -25.31 18.85
N THR A 453 -21.10 -25.69 18.59
CA THR A 453 -20.46 -25.40 17.31
C THR A 453 -21.24 -26.04 16.17
N HIS A 454 -21.67 -27.29 16.31
CA HIS A 454 -22.52 -27.94 15.33
C HIS A 454 -23.86 -27.19 15.13
N VAL A 455 -24.58 -26.89 16.22
CA VAL A 455 -25.87 -26.15 16.15
C VAL A 455 -25.69 -24.77 15.51
N TYR A 456 -24.59 -24.08 15.82
CA TYR A 456 -24.27 -22.78 15.23
C TYR A 456 -24.03 -22.87 13.72
N MET A 457 -23.27 -23.88 13.27
CA MET A 457 -23.01 -24.10 11.84
C MET A 457 -24.30 -24.43 11.08
N GLU A 458 -25.15 -25.29 11.63
CA GLU A 458 -26.47 -25.61 11.05
C GLU A 458 -27.37 -24.36 11.00
N HIS A 459 -27.40 -23.58 12.06
CA HIS A 459 -28.18 -22.34 12.12
C HIS A 459 -27.68 -21.30 11.10
N ARG A 460 -26.36 -21.15 10.96
CA ARG A 460 -25.76 -20.26 9.97
C ARG A 460 -26.04 -20.73 8.54
N TRP A 461 -25.87 -22.02 8.27
CA TRP A 461 -26.23 -22.62 6.98
C TRP A 461 -27.70 -22.38 6.64
N PHE A 462 -28.60 -22.55 7.61
CA PHE A 462 -30.03 -22.27 7.44
C PHE A 462 -30.29 -20.79 7.11
N ILE A 463 -29.68 -19.86 7.84
CA ILE A 463 -29.78 -18.41 7.56
C ILE A 463 -29.27 -18.08 6.15
N ASP A 464 -28.14 -18.64 5.76
CA ASP A 464 -27.54 -18.42 4.44
C ASP A 464 -28.43 -18.99 3.33
N MET A 465 -29.11 -20.12 3.57
CA MET A 465 -30.09 -20.69 2.63
C MET A 465 -31.36 -19.86 2.48
N ILE A 466 -31.89 -19.29 3.58
CA ILE A 466 -33.17 -18.56 3.56
C ILE A 466 -33.01 -17.06 3.24
N SER A 467 -31.80 -16.51 3.33
CA SER A 467 -31.54 -15.08 3.08
C SER A 467 -31.36 -14.83 1.57
N PRO A 468 -32.28 -14.11 0.89
CA PRO A 468 -32.29 -13.98 -0.57
C PRO A 468 -31.18 -13.07 -1.16
N LYS A 469 -30.17 -12.66 -0.38
CA LYS A 469 -29.26 -11.56 -0.78
C LYS A 469 -27.88 -11.94 -1.32
N PHE A 470 -27.43 -13.19 -1.30
CA PHE A 470 -26.13 -13.56 -1.89
C PHE A 470 -26.10 -15.01 -2.39
N VAL A 471 -26.76 -15.30 -3.51
CA VAL A 471 -26.47 -16.53 -4.29
C VAL A 471 -26.15 -16.15 -5.73
N VAL A 472 -24.92 -15.73 -5.97
CA VAL A 472 -24.25 -15.87 -7.27
C VAL A 472 -23.18 -16.96 -7.09
N PHE A 473 -23.63 -18.20 -7.31
CA PHE A 473 -22.93 -19.46 -7.63
C PHE A 473 -21.49 -19.75 -7.18
N ARG A 474 -21.34 -20.91 -6.50
CA ARG A 474 -20.26 -21.93 -6.58
C ARG A 474 -20.61 -23.00 -5.51
N TRP A 475 -21.02 -24.26 -5.77
CA TRP A 475 -20.42 -25.32 -6.60
C TRP A 475 -21.38 -26.50 -6.86
N ALA A 476 -21.07 -27.23 -7.94
CA ALA A 476 -21.18 -28.66 -8.20
C ALA A 476 -22.40 -29.47 -7.71
N THR A 477 -23.16 -29.90 -8.72
CA THR A 477 -23.89 -31.17 -8.84
C THR A 477 -23.42 -32.30 -7.91
N LEU A 478 -24.29 -32.70 -6.99
CA LEU A 478 -24.42 -34.08 -6.53
C LEU A 478 -25.91 -34.50 -6.49
N PRO A 479 -26.20 -35.80 -6.69
CA PRO A 479 -27.45 -36.24 -7.30
C PRO A 479 -28.58 -36.40 -6.30
N ARG A 480 -29.80 -36.14 -6.81
CA ARG A 480 -31.07 -36.55 -6.22
C ARG A 480 -30.99 -38.02 -5.79
N LEU A 481 -31.34 -38.32 -4.54
CA LEU A 481 -31.80 -39.65 -4.15
C LEU A 481 -33.16 -39.55 -3.46
N SER A 482 -33.99 -40.47 -3.92
CA SER A 482 -35.42 -40.63 -3.77
C SER A 482 -35.83 -41.20 -2.41
N TYR A 483 -37.07 -40.88 -2.05
CA TYR A 483 -37.87 -41.45 -0.97
C TYR A 483 -37.77 -42.98 -0.85
N PHE A 484 -37.56 -43.43 0.40
CA PHE A 484 -38.36 -44.46 1.05
C PHE A 484 -38.56 -44.08 2.52
#